data_AF-H8GGM7-F1
#
_entry.id   AF-H8GGM7-F1
#
_cell.length_a   1.000
_cell.length_b   1.000
_cell.length_c   1.000
_cell.angle_alpha   90.00
_cell.angle_beta   90.00
_cell.angle_gamma   90.00
#
_symmetry.space_group_name_H-M   'P 1'
#
loop_
_entity.id
_entity.type
_entity.pdbx_description
1 polymer ?
#
loop_
_entity_poly.entity_id
_entity_poly.type
_entity_poly.pdbx_seq_one_letter_code
_entity_poly.pdbx_strand_id
1 'polypeptide(L)'
;MKKNVFLAAALLASGSAFAATDHYLLREGNHVHHLKITKLNDEIKVSTDVDFEPNADEKDAHACSAGVSGEAKVTGENELLMRKHIEGQADYCELKIKLSPNGAKIEQSTDCGHFAAGICHFSSDGKELVKIK
;
A
#
# COMPACT_ATOMS: atom_id res chain seq x y z
N MET A 1 -36.98 -2.17 48.19
CA MET A 1 -36.15 -3.06 47.32
C MET A 1 -35.86 -2.30 46.04
N LYS A 2 -34.92 -1.34 46.06
CA LYS A 2 -33.50 -1.44 45.66
C LYS A 2 -33.28 -1.84 44.18
N LYS A 3 -33.49 -0.85 43.30
CA LYS A 3 -32.62 -0.39 42.20
C LYS A 3 -31.57 -1.43 41.75
N ASN A 4 -31.81 -2.24 40.71
CA ASN A 4 -30.79 -3.12 40.12
C ASN A 4 -31.14 -3.66 38.71
N VAL A 5 -31.64 -2.83 37.78
CA VAL A 5 -31.91 -3.31 36.40
C VAL A 5 -31.53 -2.29 35.31
N PHE A 6 -30.39 -1.61 35.44
CA PHE A 6 -29.90 -0.73 34.36
C PHE A 6 -28.47 -1.01 33.89
N LEU A 7 -27.85 -2.11 34.33
CA LEU A 7 -26.42 -2.38 34.05
C LEU A 7 -26.16 -3.37 32.89
N ALA A 8 -27.15 -3.70 32.06
CA ALA A 8 -26.97 -4.67 30.95
C ALA A 8 -26.94 -4.02 29.55
N ALA A 9 -27.35 -2.76 29.40
CA ALA A 9 -27.44 -2.11 28.08
C ALA A 9 -26.15 -1.36 27.66
N ALA A 10 -25.19 -1.16 28.57
CA ALA A 10 -23.97 -0.39 28.29
C ALA A 10 -22.82 -1.21 27.67
N LEU A 11 -22.93 -2.55 27.63
CA LEU A 11 -21.86 -3.45 27.13
C LEU A 11 -21.98 -3.80 25.64
N LEU A 12 -23.03 -3.37 24.95
CA LEU A 12 -23.26 -3.67 23.52
C LEU A 12 -22.82 -2.55 22.58
N ALA A 13 -22.23 -1.48 23.11
CA ALA A 13 -21.66 -0.38 22.31
C ALA A 13 -20.16 -0.58 22.04
N SER A 14 -19.66 -1.82 21.99
CA SER A 14 -18.36 -2.11 21.41
C SER A 14 -18.46 -1.80 19.91
N GLY A 15 -18.02 -0.61 19.51
CA GLY A 15 -18.05 -0.15 18.12
C GLY A 15 -17.45 -1.20 17.18
N SER A 16 -18.18 -1.54 16.13
CA SER A 16 -17.71 -2.43 15.09
C SER A 16 -16.43 -1.85 14.49
N ALA A 17 -15.29 -2.48 14.73
CA ALA A 17 -14.06 -2.13 14.03
C ALA A 17 -14.23 -2.55 12.56
N PHE A 18 -14.44 -1.57 11.68
CA PHE A 18 -14.46 -1.81 10.25
C PHE A 18 -13.01 -1.90 9.77
N ALA A 19 -12.60 -3.12 9.42
CA ALA A 19 -11.33 -3.39 8.77
C ALA A 19 -11.61 -3.82 7.32
N ALA A 20 -11.03 -3.10 6.36
CA ALA A 20 -11.04 -3.48 4.95
C ALA A 20 -9.61 -3.59 4.46
N THR A 21 -9.29 -4.64 3.72
CA THR A 21 -7.99 -4.77 3.05
C THR A 21 -8.23 -5.06 1.58
N ASP A 22 -7.68 -4.20 0.73
CA ASP A 22 -7.69 -4.36 -0.71
C ASP A 22 -6.28 -4.70 -1.18
N HIS A 23 -6.20 -5.63 -2.13
CA HIS A 23 -4.96 -6.04 -2.79
C HIS A 23 -5.04 -5.69 -4.27
N TYR A 24 -3.93 -5.22 -4.82
CA TYR A 24 -3.78 -4.87 -6.22
C TYR A 24 -2.48 -5.47 -6.76
N LEU A 25 -2.53 -5.97 -7.99
CA LEU A 25 -1.41 -6.67 -8.60
C LEU A 25 -1.22 -6.19 -10.05
N LEU A 26 0.03 -5.89 -10.39
CA LEU A 26 0.50 -5.78 -11.77
C LEU A 26 1.57 -6.85 -11.96
N ARG A 27 1.42 -7.66 -13.01
CA ARG A 27 2.41 -8.67 -13.39
C ARG A 27 2.81 -8.49 -14.84
N GLU A 28 4.10 -8.35 -15.08
CA GLU A 28 4.67 -8.17 -16.41
C GLU A 28 5.80 -9.17 -16.60
N GLY A 29 5.46 -10.33 -17.17
CA GLY A 29 6.36 -11.47 -17.22
C GLY A 29 6.78 -11.92 -15.81
N ASN A 30 8.04 -11.69 -15.51
CA ASN A 30 8.69 -12.03 -14.24
C ASN A 30 8.72 -10.89 -13.22
N HIS A 31 8.28 -9.70 -13.61
CA HIS A 31 8.13 -8.57 -12.70
C HIS A 31 6.74 -8.64 -12.05
N VAL A 32 6.71 -8.59 -10.72
CA VAL A 32 5.50 -8.64 -9.91
C VAL A 32 5.50 -7.40 -9.03
N HIS A 33 4.46 -6.59 -9.17
CA HIS A 33 4.24 -5.40 -8.39
C HIS A 33 2.93 -5.55 -7.63
N HIS A 34 3.01 -5.53 -6.31
CA HIS A 34 1.88 -5.69 -5.42
C HIS A 34 1.69 -4.44 -4.56
N LEU A 35 0.42 -4.08 -4.37
CA LEU A 35 -0.02 -3.00 -3.51
C LEU A 35 -1.12 -3.53 -2.60
N LYS A 36 -0.97 -3.27 -1.31
CA LYS A 36 -1.95 -3.59 -0.27
C LYS A 36 -2.37 -2.30 0.42
N ILE A 37 -3.67 -2.10 0.54
CA ILE A 37 -4.27 -0.97 1.25
C ILE A 37 -5.16 -1.53 2.35
N THR A 38 -4.80 -1.25 3.60
CA THR A 38 -5.60 -1.61 4.77
C THR A 38 -6.21 -0.34 5.37
N LYS A 39 -7.53 -0.34 5.54
CA LYS A 39 -8.28 0.70 6.26
C LYS A 39 -8.76 0.10 7.57
N LEU A 40 -8.39 0.71 8.69
CA LEU A 40 -8.81 0.32 10.02
C LEU A 40 -9.23 1.57 10.78
N ASN A 41 -10.53 1.72 11.03
CA ASN A 41 -11.10 2.96 11.58
C ASN A 41 -10.68 4.17 10.71
N ASP A 42 -10.00 5.15 11.31
CA ASP A 42 -9.51 6.36 10.64
C ASP A 42 -8.07 6.22 10.09
N GLU A 43 -7.43 5.06 10.28
CA GLU A 43 -6.08 4.79 9.78
C GLU A 43 -6.10 4.12 8.41
N ILE A 44 -5.31 4.65 7.47
CA ILE A 44 -5.03 3.99 6.19
C ILE A 44 -3.55 3.59 6.18
N LYS A 45 -3.28 2.30 6.04
CA LYS A 45 -1.94 1.75 5.87
C LYS A 45 -1.76 1.24 4.44
N VAL A 46 -0.64 1.60 3.86
CA VAL A 46 -0.22 1.16 2.52
C VAL A 46 1.03 0.32 2.68
N SER A 47 1.10 -0.82 1.99
CA SER A 47 2.37 -1.44 1.64
C SER A 47 2.42 -1.71 0.15
N THR A 48 3.58 -1.51 -0.46
CA THR A 48 3.83 -1.97 -1.82
C THR A 48 5.18 -2.66 -1.88
N ASP A 49 5.23 -3.70 -2.69
CA ASP A 49 6.40 -4.52 -2.91
C ASP A 49 6.52 -4.85 -4.39
N VAL A 50 7.76 -4.94 -4.85
CA VAL A 50 8.13 -5.18 -6.23
C VAL A 50 9.21 -6.24 -6.25
N ASP A 51 8.95 -7.31 -6.98
CA ASP A 51 9.83 -8.45 -7.14
C ASP A 51 10.09 -8.70 -8.62
N PHE A 52 11.34 -9.02 -8.95
CA PHE A 52 11.74 -9.48 -10.27
C PHE A 52 12.71 -10.65 -10.13
N GLU A 53 12.39 -11.74 -10.82
CA GLU A 53 13.24 -12.94 -10.90
C GLU A 53 13.55 -13.26 -12.37
N PRO A 54 14.78 -13.07 -12.86
CA PRO A 54 15.11 -13.25 -14.27
C PRO A 54 14.96 -14.71 -14.73
N ASN A 55 14.49 -14.90 -15.97
CA ASN A 55 14.51 -16.19 -16.66
C ASN A 55 15.70 -16.30 -17.65
N ALA A 56 15.78 -17.43 -18.36
CA ALA A 56 16.86 -17.74 -19.29
C ALA A 56 16.99 -16.75 -20.48
N ASP A 57 15.91 -16.03 -20.82
CA ASP A 57 15.88 -15.03 -21.90
C ASP A 57 16.34 -13.64 -21.40
N GLU A 58 16.38 -13.42 -20.08
CA GLU A 58 16.77 -12.17 -19.42
C GLU A 58 18.25 -12.21 -19.01
N LYS A 59 19.12 -12.51 -19.99
CA LYS A 59 20.57 -12.61 -19.78
C LYS A 59 21.13 -11.30 -19.19
N ASP A 60 21.98 -11.44 -18.19
CA ASP A 60 22.62 -10.35 -17.43
C ASP A 60 21.69 -9.52 -16.52
N ALA A 61 20.40 -9.85 -16.44
CA ALA A 61 19.51 -9.24 -15.46
C ALA A 61 19.74 -9.85 -14.05
N HIS A 62 19.69 -9.01 -13.03
CA HIS A 62 19.79 -9.43 -11.64
C HIS A 62 18.42 -9.41 -10.99
N ALA A 63 18.13 -10.45 -10.19
CA ALA A 63 16.94 -10.46 -9.36
C ALA A 63 16.93 -9.23 -8.44
N CYS A 64 15.76 -8.66 -8.23
CA CYS A 64 15.57 -7.58 -7.28
C CYS A 64 14.26 -7.75 -6.51
N SER A 65 14.26 -7.29 -5.27
CA SER A 65 13.10 -7.23 -4.41
C SER A 65 13.19 -5.96 -3.59
N ALA A 66 12.09 -5.21 -3.52
CA ALA A 66 12.00 -3.99 -2.73
C ALA A 66 10.60 -3.85 -2.15
N GLY A 67 10.50 -3.29 -0.96
CA GLY A 67 9.23 -3.07 -0.29
C GLY A 67 9.23 -1.81 0.56
N VAL A 68 8.11 -1.10 0.55
CA VAL A 68 7.89 0.06 1.41
C VAL A 68 6.49 0.02 2.01
N SER A 69 6.39 0.42 3.27
CA SER A 69 5.11 0.48 3.98
C SER A 69 5.05 1.66 4.94
N GLY A 70 3.84 2.17 5.14
CA GLY A 70 3.60 3.33 5.98
C GLY A 70 2.13 3.72 6.04
N GLU A 71 1.86 4.72 6.87
CA GLU A 71 0.56 5.38 6.90
C GLU A 71 0.36 6.25 5.66
N ALA A 72 -0.86 6.26 5.17
CA ALA A 72 -1.28 7.09 4.05
C ALA A 72 -2.39 8.04 4.46
N LYS A 73 -2.48 9.17 3.77
CA LYS A 73 -3.55 10.16 3.95
C LYS A 73 -4.34 10.28 2.66
N VAL A 74 -5.64 10.53 2.78
CA VAL A 74 -6.50 10.89 1.64
C VAL A 74 -6.14 12.30 1.19
N THR A 75 -5.80 12.48 -0.08
CA THR A 75 -5.46 13.79 -0.67
C THR A 75 -6.45 14.25 -1.74
N GLY A 76 -7.38 13.38 -2.13
CA GLY A 76 -8.44 13.63 -3.10
C GLY A 76 -9.47 12.51 -3.07
N GLU A 77 -10.50 12.59 -3.92
CA GLU A 77 -11.64 11.65 -3.92
C GLU A 77 -11.19 10.18 -4.06
N ASN A 78 -10.18 9.93 -4.89
CA ASN A 78 -9.61 8.60 -5.12
C ASN A 78 -8.08 8.62 -5.03
N GLU A 79 -7.52 9.50 -4.19
CA GLU A 79 -6.08 9.66 -4.06
C GLU A 79 -5.61 9.45 -2.62
N LEU A 80 -4.56 8.65 -2.49
CA LEU A 80 -3.84 8.46 -1.24
C LEU A 80 -2.40 8.93 -1.42
N LEU A 81 -1.82 9.51 -0.37
CA LEU A 81 -0.42 9.84 -0.28
C LEU A 81 0.21 9.13 0.92
N MET A 82 1.15 8.23 0.67
CA MET A 82 2.01 7.65 1.69
C MET A 82 3.37 8.36 1.67
N ARG A 83 3.91 8.68 2.85
CA ARG A 83 5.25 9.26 2.98
C ARG A 83 6.06 8.41 3.95
N LYS A 84 7.13 7.80 3.47
CA LYS A 84 8.07 7.03 4.29
C LYS A 84 9.36 7.80 4.47
N HIS A 85 9.66 8.12 5.72
CA HIS A 85 10.93 8.75 6.10
C HIS A 85 12.11 7.82 5.79
N ILE A 86 13.18 8.39 5.23
CA ILE A 86 14.43 7.68 4.97
C ILE A 86 15.32 7.82 6.20
N GLU A 87 15.71 6.70 6.81
CA GLU A 87 16.52 6.72 8.04
C GLU A 87 17.86 7.44 7.80
N GLY A 88 18.17 8.39 8.69
CA GLY A 88 19.42 9.16 8.63
C GLY A 88 19.44 10.29 7.60
N GLN A 89 18.34 10.55 6.88
CA GLN A 89 18.22 11.63 5.89
C GLN A 89 17.03 12.54 6.21
N ALA A 90 16.97 13.72 5.59
CA ALA A 90 15.84 14.66 5.75
C ALA A 90 14.73 14.44 4.70
N ASP A 91 14.88 13.40 3.87
CA ASP A 91 14.07 13.13 2.69
C ASP A 91 13.04 12.03 2.93
N TYR A 92 12.05 11.97 2.04
CA TYR A 92 10.92 11.05 2.15
C TYR A 92 10.68 10.35 0.81
N CYS A 93 10.54 9.03 0.85
CA CYS A 93 9.89 8.32 -0.25
C CYS A 93 8.38 8.62 -0.21
N GLU A 94 7.86 9.26 -1.25
CA GLU A 94 6.45 9.57 -1.38
C GLU A 94 5.81 8.67 -2.44
N LEU A 95 4.69 8.04 -2.09
CA LEU A 95 3.87 7.28 -3.03
C LEU A 95 2.51 7.95 -3.15
N LYS A 96 2.22 8.49 -4.33
CA LYS A 96 0.89 8.95 -4.71
C LYS A 96 0.16 7.81 -5.40
N ILE A 97 -0.93 7.38 -4.79
CA ILE A 97 -1.73 6.23 -5.23
C ILE A 97 -3.07 6.76 -5.72
N LYS A 98 -3.36 6.52 -7.00
CA LYS A 98 -4.62 6.88 -7.64
C LYS A 98 -5.47 5.62 -7.78
N LEU A 99 -6.61 5.60 -7.10
CA LEU A 99 -7.55 4.49 -7.10
C LEU A 99 -8.54 4.63 -8.26
N SER A 100 -8.92 3.51 -8.83
CA SER A 100 -10.05 3.36 -9.75
C SER A 100 -11.01 2.30 -9.20
N PRO A 101 -12.21 2.13 -9.79
CA PRO A 101 -13.14 1.09 -9.34
C PRO A 101 -12.55 -0.33 -9.33
N ASN A 102 -11.59 -0.60 -10.22
CA ASN A 102 -11.04 -1.94 -10.43
C ASN A 102 -9.52 -2.01 -10.25
N GLY A 103 -8.86 -0.92 -9.85
CA GLY A 103 -7.41 -0.88 -9.87
C GLY A 103 -6.80 0.29 -9.12
N ALA A 104 -5.47 0.39 -9.23
CA ALA A 104 -4.67 1.46 -8.67
C ALA A 104 -3.48 1.78 -9.58
N LYS A 105 -3.01 3.02 -9.55
CA LYS A 105 -1.75 3.46 -10.15
C LYS A 105 -0.89 4.11 -9.10
N ILE A 106 0.42 3.96 -9.21
CA ILE A 106 1.38 4.51 -8.25
C ILE A 106 2.37 5.41 -8.98
N GLU A 107 2.52 6.63 -8.48
CA GLU A 107 3.61 7.55 -8.80
C GLU A 107 4.53 7.66 -7.58
N GLN A 108 5.84 7.58 -7.77
CA GLN A 108 6.82 7.67 -6.68
C GLN A 108 7.68 8.93 -6.77
N SER A 109 8.16 9.44 -5.63
CA SER A 109 9.25 10.44 -5.61
C SER A 109 10.59 9.82 -6.00
N THR A 110 11.54 10.66 -6.41
CA THR A 110 12.91 10.22 -6.73
C THR A 110 13.60 9.57 -5.53
N ASP A 111 13.30 10.03 -4.31
CA ASP A 111 13.89 9.54 -3.06
C ASP A 111 13.47 8.11 -2.70
N CYS A 112 12.45 7.56 -3.35
CA CYS A 112 12.13 6.13 -3.25
C CYS A 112 13.25 5.23 -3.79
N GLY A 113 14.20 5.79 -4.54
CA GLY A 113 15.45 5.13 -4.93
C GLY A 113 16.28 4.57 -3.76
N HIS A 114 16.08 5.11 -2.55
CA HIS A 114 16.72 4.60 -1.33
C HIS A 114 16.17 3.26 -0.84
N PHE A 115 14.95 2.90 -1.27
CA PHE A 115 14.28 1.65 -0.90
C PHE A 115 14.27 0.64 -2.04
N ALA A 116 14.25 1.12 -3.29
CA ALA A 116 14.16 0.29 -4.48
C ALA A 116 15.13 0.82 -5.54
N ALA A 117 16.01 -0.04 -6.06
CA ALA A 117 17.06 0.36 -7.01
C ALA A 117 16.90 -0.35 -8.36
N GLY A 118 17.34 0.33 -9.42
CA GLY A 118 17.34 -0.21 -10.77
C GLY A 118 15.92 -0.40 -11.33
N ILE A 119 15.63 -1.61 -11.80
CA ILE A 119 14.35 -1.99 -12.43
C ILE A 119 13.23 -2.27 -11.42
N CYS A 120 13.57 -2.44 -10.14
CA CYS A 120 12.59 -2.49 -9.07
C CYS A 120 12.32 -1.06 -8.60
N HIS A 121 11.15 -0.53 -8.95
CA HIS A 121 10.63 0.73 -8.45
C HIS A 121 9.13 0.60 -8.18
N PHE A 122 8.63 1.36 -7.22
CA PHE A 122 7.22 1.37 -6.81
C PHE A 122 6.30 2.15 -7.75
N SER A 123 6.84 2.91 -8.70
CA SER A 123 6.04 3.46 -9.82
C SER A 123 5.43 2.32 -10.62
N SER A 124 4.16 2.46 -10.99
CA SER A 124 3.50 1.53 -11.92
C SER A 124 3.64 1.94 -13.39
N ASP A 125 4.42 3.00 -13.67
CA ASP A 125 4.68 3.55 -15.00
C ASP A 125 3.41 3.85 -15.81
N GLY A 126 2.38 4.32 -15.10
CA GLY A 126 1.08 4.62 -15.67
C GLY A 126 0.20 3.40 -15.95
N LYS A 127 0.72 2.18 -15.76
CA LYS A 127 -0.04 0.93 -15.82
C LYS A 127 -0.87 0.75 -14.55
N GLU A 128 -1.96 0.03 -14.70
CA GLU A 128 -2.91 -0.19 -13.62
C GLU A 128 -2.63 -1.52 -12.92
N LEU A 129 -2.40 -1.48 -11.61
CA LEU A 129 -2.45 -2.64 -10.76
C LEU A 129 -3.92 -3.03 -10.62
N VAL A 130 -4.27 -4.26 -10.99
CA VAL A 130 -5.65 -4.75 -10.97
C VAL A 130 -6.00 -5.21 -9.56
N LYS A 131 -7.17 -4.81 -9.06
CA LYS A 131 -7.68 -5.25 -7.77
C LYS A 131 -7.97 -6.75 -7.80
N ILE A 132 -7.40 -7.48 -6.84
CA ILE A 132 -7.62 -8.93 -6.66
C ILE A 132 -8.48 -9.17 -5.42
N LYS A 133 -9.29 -10.25 -5.48
CA LYS A 133 -10.23 -10.65 -4.42
C LYS A 133 -9.64 -11.76 -3.56
#